data_AF-A0A417QY26-F1
#
_entry.id   AF-A0A417QY26-F1
#
_cell.length_a   1.000
_cell.length_b   1.000
_cell.length_c   1.000
_cell.angle_alpha   90.00
_cell.angle_beta   90.00
_cell.angle_gamma   90.00
#
_symmetry.space_group_name_H-M   'P 1'
#
loop_
_entity.id
_entity.type
_entity.pdbx_description
1 polymer ?
#
loop_
_entity_poly.entity_id
_entity_poly.type
_entity_poly.pdbx_seq_one_letter_code
_entity_poly.pdbx_strand_id
1 'polypeptide(L)'
;MKTKEKYLLMAAVMGICTAGISLNCVWAADASQQTVESSDSDEYLELGDSEEEQAYRKFLENGENFSDVEDLGTVMYAAYDINNDKTKELIVRGMDSDNAYRYLFYRYEDGEVKSDGSMTNWQNGGEGEMYYIPDKNVFVVYMRLADHKEYKIYQLKDTVEQRISIHRQSLDVQGADGKYHREYAYSVEKPDKNESTKTITEKEWNKFESALVEIPFYDYTVKADTQFSEEQIAALKKSLGVPDEITVSCEAGEPFYWEAGGRWLVSMGLYDENGIFLAGAEIDPDTLELEREIAPYNVDAIAGQNEPAQQSATTPFYGIWCYGGKSEEDADAYAQSMRSSGYDAQVFVTTDWSNLNPEKFYVVTAGIYQSESEANAALASAQSFCADAYVKYSGDFQG
;
A
#
# COMPACT_ATOMS: atom_id res chain seq x y z
N MET A 1 -42.10 27.41 22.86
CA MET A 1 -41.16 26.30 22.57
C MET A 1 -40.00 26.87 21.78
N LYS A 2 -38.79 26.70 22.31
CA LYS A 2 -37.52 27.32 21.89
C LYS A 2 -37.17 26.96 20.44
N THR A 3 -37.15 27.94 19.53
CA THR A 3 -35.97 28.59 18.93
C THR A 3 -34.82 27.68 18.53
N LYS A 4 -34.48 27.67 17.24
CA LYS A 4 -33.09 27.71 16.75
C LYS A 4 -33.07 28.31 15.33
N GLU A 5 -32.83 29.61 15.29
CA GLU A 5 -32.32 30.33 14.12
C GLU A 5 -30.90 29.83 13.83
N LYS A 6 -30.60 29.54 12.56
CA LYS A 6 -29.23 29.33 12.08
C LYS A 6 -28.73 30.68 11.55
N TYR A 7 -27.87 31.34 12.31
CA TYR A 7 -27.03 32.41 11.80
C TYR A 7 -25.68 31.85 11.33
N LEU A 8 -25.17 32.55 10.33
CA LEU A 8 -24.09 32.22 9.42
C LEU A 8 -22.79 32.93 9.86
N LEU A 9 -21.65 32.31 9.50
CA LEU A 9 -20.35 32.91 9.14
C LEU A 9 -19.38 33.42 10.23
N MET A 10 -18.22 32.77 10.34
CA MET A 10 -16.92 33.38 9.96
C MET A 10 -15.83 32.30 9.87
N ALA A 11 -15.40 32.01 8.64
CA ALA A 11 -14.09 31.45 8.34
C ALA A 11 -13.27 32.55 7.66
N ALA A 12 -12.04 32.77 8.12
CA ALA A 12 -11.01 33.51 7.40
C ALA A 12 -9.68 32.75 7.56
N VAL A 13 -9.27 32.05 6.49
CA VAL A 13 -8.12 32.35 5.61
C VAL A 13 -6.79 31.77 6.11
N MET A 14 -6.35 30.68 5.47
CA MET A 14 -5.14 30.51 4.64
C MET A 14 -5.26 29.08 4.06
N GLY A 15 -5.37 28.79 2.77
CA GLY A 15 -4.93 29.47 1.56
C GLY A 15 -3.80 28.65 0.93
N ILE A 16 -4.13 27.65 0.09
CA ILE A 16 -3.41 27.21 -1.12
C ILE A 16 -4.37 26.31 -1.93
N CYS A 17 -4.26 26.46 -3.24
CA CYS A 17 -5.27 26.27 -4.28
C CYS A 17 -5.66 24.82 -4.59
N THR A 18 -6.93 24.67 -4.97
CA THR A 18 -7.52 23.53 -5.66
C THR A 18 -7.25 23.57 -7.17
N ALA A 19 -7.00 22.39 -7.74
CA ALA A 19 -7.47 21.94 -9.05
C ALA A 19 -7.78 20.44 -8.84
N GLY A 20 -8.93 19.85 -9.09
CA GLY A 20 -10.04 20.22 -9.96
C GLY A 20 -10.40 18.98 -10.77
N ILE A 21 -10.97 17.95 -10.15
CA ILE A 21 -11.65 16.85 -10.85
C ILE A 21 -13.01 16.64 -10.20
N SER A 22 -14.01 16.58 -11.07
CA SER A 22 -15.43 16.61 -10.79
C SER A 22 -16.09 15.25 -11.06
N LEU A 23 -17.05 14.88 -10.19
CA LEU A 23 -18.15 13.91 -10.37
C LEU A 23 -17.72 12.42 -10.42
N ASN A 24 -18.35 11.46 -9.71
CA ASN A 24 -19.72 11.36 -9.20
C ASN A 24 -19.81 10.52 -7.92
N CYS A 25 -20.70 10.95 -7.02
CA CYS A 25 -21.14 10.18 -5.86
C CYS A 25 -22.23 9.17 -6.29
N VAL A 26 -22.05 7.88 -6.01
CA VAL A 26 -23.15 6.91 -6.01
C VAL A 26 -23.47 6.57 -4.56
N TRP A 27 -24.76 6.60 -4.26
CA TRP A 27 -25.32 6.46 -2.93
C TRP A 27 -25.24 5.02 -2.41
N ALA A 28 -24.81 4.89 -1.16
CA ALA A 28 -24.94 3.69 -0.35
C ALA A 28 -26.42 3.29 -0.20
N ALA A 29 -26.71 2.00 -0.36
CA ALA A 29 -27.93 1.39 0.16
C ALA A 29 -27.55 0.55 1.39
N ASP A 30 -28.28 0.81 2.46
CA ASP A 30 -28.07 0.38 3.84
C ASP A 30 -28.17 -1.15 4.01
N ALA A 31 -27.36 -1.64 4.95
CA ALA A 31 -27.17 -3.04 5.29
C ALA A 31 -28.34 -3.59 6.12
N SER A 32 -28.72 -4.84 5.88
CA SER A 32 -29.27 -5.70 6.93
C SER A 32 -28.29 -6.83 7.19
N GLN A 33 -27.60 -6.73 8.33
CA GLN A 33 -26.66 -7.70 8.86
C GLN A 33 -27.30 -9.08 9.00
N GLN A 34 -26.66 -10.09 8.40
CA GLN A 34 -26.66 -11.43 8.92
C GLN A 34 -25.20 -11.83 9.10
N THR A 35 -24.78 -11.85 10.37
CA THR A 35 -23.48 -12.32 10.83
C THR A 35 -23.30 -13.79 10.44
N VAL A 36 -22.32 -14.06 9.58
CA VAL A 36 -21.68 -15.37 9.43
C VAL A 36 -20.22 -15.15 9.81
N GLU A 37 -19.78 -15.81 10.89
CA GLU A 37 -18.37 -15.89 11.27
C GLU A 37 -17.60 -16.75 10.25
N SER A 38 -16.38 -16.31 9.93
CA SER A 38 -15.32 -16.93 9.12
C SER A 38 -15.57 -17.11 7.61
N SER A 39 -14.95 -16.23 6.82
CA SER A 39 -14.31 -16.63 5.57
C SER A 39 -13.07 -15.76 5.42
N ASP A 40 -11.89 -16.36 5.36
CA ASP A 40 -10.69 -15.71 4.82
C ASP A 40 -11.11 -15.01 3.52
N SER A 41 -10.93 -13.69 3.44
CA SER A 41 -11.12 -13.00 2.17
C SER A 41 -10.02 -13.50 1.26
N ASP A 42 -10.37 -14.37 0.32
CA ASP A 42 -9.44 -14.83 -0.69
C ASP A 42 -8.86 -13.60 -1.42
N GLU A 43 -7.54 -13.41 -1.31
CA GLU A 43 -6.81 -12.27 -1.86
C GLU A 43 -6.79 -12.29 -3.40
N TYR A 44 -6.97 -13.47 -4.01
CA TYR A 44 -6.98 -13.69 -5.45
C TYR A 44 -8.29 -14.30 -5.95
N LEU A 45 -9.44 -13.79 -5.48
CA LEU A 45 -10.80 -14.25 -5.88
C LEU A 45 -11.04 -14.33 -7.39
N GLU A 46 -10.27 -13.57 -8.17
CA GLU A 46 -10.42 -13.44 -9.61
C GLU A 46 -9.68 -14.55 -10.39
N LEU A 47 -8.76 -15.26 -9.72
CA LEU A 47 -8.19 -16.50 -10.22
C LEU A 47 -9.20 -17.64 -10.00
N GLY A 48 -9.49 -18.37 -11.07
CA GLY A 48 -10.38 -19.53 -11.03
C GLY A 48 -9.77 -20.76 -10.34
N ASP A 49 -10.50 -21.88 -10.44
CA ASP A 49 -10.14 -23.15 -9.79
C ASP A 49 -9.39 -24.13 -10.72
N SER A 50 -8.95 -23.70 -11.91
CA SER A 50 -8.16 -24.57 -12.80
C SER A 50 -6.79 -24.88 -12.19
N GLU A 51 -6.13 -25.92 -12.72
CA GLU A 51 -4.85 -26.38 -12.20
C GLU A 51 -3.78 -25.31 -12.32
N GLU A 52 -3.74 -24.61 -13.45
CA GLU A 52 -2.84 -23.48 -13.70
C GLU A 52 -3.15 -22.28 -12.81
N GLU A 53 -4.43 -21.93 -12.61
CA GLU A 53 -4.81 -20.78 -11.79
C GLU A 53 -4.50 -21.00 -10.30
N GLN A 54 -4.63 -22.24 -9.80
CA GLN A 54 -4.18 -22.61 -8.46
C GLN A 54 -2.66 -22.57 -8.31
N ALA A 55 -1.92 -22.91 -9.37
CA ALA A 55 -0.46 -22.78 -9.37
C ALA A 55 -0.03 -21.32 -9.34
N TYR A 56 -0.65 -20.46 -10.15
CA TYR A 56 -0.39 -19.02 -10.15
C TYR A 56 -0.70 -18.37 -8.79
N ARG A 57 -1.80 -18.77 -8.15
CA ARG A 57 -2.14 -18.31 -6.80
C ARG A 57 -1.01 -18.58 -5.80
N LYS A 58 -0.54 -19.83 -5.74
CA LYS A 58 0.57 -20.21 -4.84
C LYS A 58 1.87 -19.47 -5.19
N PHE A 59 2.16 -19.35 -6.47
CA PHE A 59 3.33 -18.63 -6.97
C PHE A 59 3.35 -17.17 -6.49
N LEU A 60 2.20 -16.48 -6.56
CA LEU A 60 2.03 -15.10 -6.07
C LEU A 60 2.01 -15.00 -4.54
N GLU A 61 1.31 -15.91 -3.85
CA GLU A 61 1.21 -15.95 -2.37
C GLU A 61 2.56 -16.22 -1.70
N ASN A 62 3.39 -17.06 -2.31
CA ASN A 62 4.74 -17.37 -1.83
C ASN A 62 5.77 -16.29 -2.18
N GLY A 63 5.40 -15.31 -3.02
CA GLY A 63 6.34 -14.28 -3.50
C GLY A 63 7.43 -14.83 -4.42
N GLU A 64 7.19 -15.94 -5.13
CA GLU A 64 8.19 -16.57 -6.00
C GLU A 64 8.61 -15.66 -7.17
N ASN A 65 7.78 -14.69 -7.52
CA ASN A 65 8.07 -13.64 -8.53
C ASN A 65 8.59 -12.34 -7.93
N PHE A 66 8.94 -12.27 -6.64
CA PHE A 66 9.35 -11.02 -6.00
C PHE A 66 10.49 -10.32 -6.76
N SER A 67 11.56 -11.05 -7.07
CA SER A 67 12.70 -10.52 -7.84
C SER A 67 12.33 -9.99 -9.23
N ASP A 68 11.24 -10.45 -9.84
CA ASP A 68 10.78 -9.94 -11.14
C ASP A 68 10.02 -8.61 -11.01
N VAL A 69 9.51 -8.28 -9.82
CA VAL A 69 8.67 -7.11 -9.52
C VAL A 69 9.26 -6.14 -8.50
N GLU A 70 10.46 -6.43 -7.96
CA GLU A 70 11.09 -5.67 -6.86
C GLU A 70 11.27 -4.18 -7.17
N ASP A 71 11.42 -3.83 -8.46
CA ASP A 71 11.62 -2.47 -8.97
C ASP A 71 10.34 -1.84 -9.58
N LEU A 72 9.19 -2.50 -9.40
CA LEU A 72 7.92 -2.09 -9.99
C LEU A 72 6.92 -1.58 -8.95
N GLY A 73 6.41 -0.38 -9.17
CA GLY A 73 5.29 0.20 -8.40
C GLY A 73 3.93 -0.18 -8.98
N THR A 74 2.87 -0.06 -8.18
CA THR A 74 1.46 -0.32 -8.59
C THR A 74 1.32 -1.63 -9.37
N VAL A 75 1.68 -2.73 -8.72
CA VAL A 75 1.72 -4.04 -9.36
C VAL A 75 0.32 -4.64 -9.42
N MET A 76 -0.02 -5.22 -10.57
CA MET A 76 -1.31 -5.84 -10.85
C MET A 76 -1.11 -7.16 -11.58
N TYR A 77 -2.09 -8.06 -11.51
CA TYR A 77 -2.06 -9.34 -12.20
C TYR A 77 -3.31 -9.56 -13.05
N ALA A 78 -3.21 -10.47 -14.03
CA ALA A 78 -4.31 -10.99 -14.83
C ALA A 78 -4.03 -12.45 -15.18
N ALA A 79 -5.07 -13.28 -15.29
CA ALA A 79 -4.97 -14.62 -15.88
C ALA A 79 -5.83 -14.68 -17.14
N TYR A 80 -5.20 -14.87 -18.30
CA TYR A 80 -5.89 -14.81 -19.59
C TYR A 80 -5.23 -15.71 -20.63
N ASP A 81 -6.03 -16.42 -21.43
CA ASP A 81 -5.56 -17.24 -22.56
C ASP A 81 -5.19 -16.32 -23.74
N ILE A 82 -3.92 -15.94 -23.82
CA ILE A 82 -3.39 -14.99 -24.81
C ILE A 82 -2.71 -15.68 -26.00
N ASN A 83 -2.57 -17.01 -25.96
CA ASN A 83 -2.00 -17.82 -27.03
C ASN A 83 -3.03 -18.76 -27.73
N ASN A 84 -4.27 -18.77 -27.24
CA ASN A 84 -5.41 -19.57 -27.71
C ASN A 84 -5.20 -21.10 -27.65
N ASP A 85 -4.50 -21.58 -26.62
CA ASP A 85 -4.32 -23.00 -26.32
C ASP A 85 -5.28 -23.54 -25.26
N LYS A 86 -6.10 -22.66 -24.67
CA LYS A 86 -7.08 -22.89 -23.58
C LYS A 86 -6.50 -22.99 -22.18
N THR A 87 -5.19 -22.87 -22.03
CA THR A 87 -4.51 -22.67 -20.75
C THR A 87 -4.30 -21.16 -20.60
N LYS A 88 -4.66 -20.61 -19.44
CA LYS A 88 -4.45 -19.18 -19.19
C LYS A 88 -2.99 -18.93 -18.86
N GLU A 89 -2.43 -17.84 -19.37
CA GLU A 89 -1.18 -17.28 -18.89
C GLU A 89 -1.42 -16.33 -17.72
N LEU A 90 -0.49 -16.30 -16.77
CA LEU A 90 -0.40 -15.25 -15.77
C LEU A 90 0.37 -14.07 -16.36
N ILE A 91 -0.21 -12.89 -16.25
CA ILE A 91 0.38 -11.64 -16.69
C ILE A 91 0.50 -10.75 -15.46
N VAL A 92 1.71 -10.40 -15.07
CA VAL A 92 1.96 -9.42 -14.01
C VAL A 92 2.43 -8.14 -14.67
N ARG A 93 1.90 -7.01 -14.23
CA ARG A 93 2.33 -5.69 -14.71
C ARG A 93 2.63 -4.76 -13.56
N GLY A 94 3.58 -3.87 -13.75
CA GLY A 94 3.87 -2.79 -12.81
C GLY A 94 4.59 -1.64 -13.51
N MET A 95 4.62 -0.48 -12.86
CA MET A 95 5.26 0.72 -13.38
C MET A 95 6.70 0.78 -12.91
N ASP A 96 7.63 0.92 -13.84
CA ASP A 96 9.04 1.13 -13.53
C ASP A 96 9.36 2.60 -13.18
N SER A 97 10.59 2.86 -12.75
CA SER A 97 11.07 4.20 -12.40
C SER A 97 11.06 5.22 -13.56
N ASP A 98 11.01 4.75 -14.81
CA ASP A 98 10.89 5.59 -16.01
C ASP A 98 9.42 5.88 -16.37
N ASN A 99 8.47 5.49 -15.52
CA ASN A 99 7.03 5.57 -15.74
C ASN A 99 6.56 4.76 -16.97
N ALA A 100 7.27 3.69 -17.32
CA ALA A 100 6.82 2.72 -18.29
C ALA A 100 6.21 1.51 -17.58
N TYR A 101 5.18 0.92 -18.19
CA TYR A 101 4.63 -0.34 -17.69
C TYR A 101 5.48 -1.50 -18.21
N ARG A 102 6.02 -2.31 -17.29
CA ARG A 102 6.60 -3.61 -17.59
C ARG A 102 5.51 -4.66 -17.45
N TYR A 103 5.41 -5.55 -18.43
CA TYR A 103 4.53 -6.72 -18.43
C TYR A 103 5.41 -7.97 -18.41
N LEU A 104 5.15 -8.85 -17.46
CA LEU A 104 5.82 -10.10 -17.20
C LEU A 104 4.83 -11.22 -17.51
N PHE A 105 5.25 -12.20 -18.28
CA PHE A 105 4.39 -13.30 -18.72
C PHE A 105 4.89 -14.60 -18.12
N TYR A 106 3.97 -15.36 -17.55
CA TYR A 106 4.25 -16.66 -16.98
C TYR A 106 3.26 -17.69 -17.52
N ARG A 107 3.78 -18.89 -17.80
CA ARG A 107 2.98 -20.05 -18.18
C ARG A 107 3.08 -21.15 -17.15
N TYR A 108 2.03 -21.94 -17.09
CA TYR A 108 1.99 -23.18 -16.34
C TYR A 108 2.39 -24.36 -17.24
N GLU A 109 3.42 -25.10 -16.85
CA GLU A 109 3.89 -26.29 -17.56
C GLU A 109 4.34 -27.34 -16.57
N ASP A 110 3.78 -28.56 -16.66
CA ASP A 110 4.17 -29.73 -15.85
C ASP A 110 4.12 -29.52 -14.32
N GLY A 111 3.18 -28.71 -13.82
CA GLY A 111 3.07 -28.44 -12.38
C GLY A 111 3.83 -27.21 -11.89
N GLU A 112 4.59 -26.55 -12.76
CA GLU A 112 5.45 -25.42 -12.41
C GLU A 112 5.06 -24.15 -13.20
N VAL A 113 5.24 -23.00 -12.56
CA VAL A 113 5.09 -21.69 -13.20
C VAL A 113 6.45 -21.26 -13.76
N LYS A 114 6.49 -20.89 -15.04
CA LYS A 114 7.73 -20.52 -15.76
C LYS A 114 7.55 -19.18 -16.45
N SER A 115 8.58 -18.34 -16.43
CA SER A 115 8.60 -17.07 -17.18
C SER A 115 8.74 -17.33 -18.68
N ASP A 116 7.87 -16.69 -19.47
CA ASP A 116 7.91 -16.64 -20.95
C ASP A 116 8.49 -15.32 -21.48
N GLY A 117 9.00 -14.50 -20.58
CA GLY A 117 9.65 -13.24 -20.87
C GLY A 117 8.82 -12.03 -20.49
N SER A 118 9.24 -10.88 -20.99
CA SER A 118 8.68 -9.58 -20.60
C SER A 118 8.67 -8.60 -21.76
N MET A 119 7.86 -7.55 -21.61
CA MET A 119 7.90 -6.39 -22.50
C MET A 119 7.68 -5.10 -21.72
N THR A 120 8.17 -4.00 -22.27
CA THR A 120 7.95 -2.66 -21.71
C THR A 120 7.09 -1.83 -22.66
N ASN A 121 6.11 -1.13 -22.12
CA ASN A 121 5.28 -0.19 -22.84
C ASN A 121 5.25 1.16 -22.10
N TRP A 122 5.79 2.18 -22.75
CA TRP A 122 5.68 3.54 -22.25
C TRP A 122 4.28 4.09 -22.53
N GLN A 123 3.63 4.63 -21.51
CA GLN A 123 2.26 5.14 -21.61
C GLN A 123 2.15 6.54 -20.99
N ASN A 124 1.66 7.50 -21.76
CA ASN A 124 1.39 8.85 -21.28
C ASN A 124 -0.13 9.05 -21.12
N GLY A 125 -0.63 8.66 -19.96
CA GLY A 125 -2.05 8.66 -19.62
C GLY A 125 -2.77 7.35 -19.97
N GLY A 126 -3.69 6.96 -19.09
CA GLY A 126 -4.32 5.63 -19.03
C GLY A 126 -3.63 4.75 -17.98
N GLU A 127 -4.30 3.66 -17.57
CA GLU A 127 -3.88 2.83 -16.43
C GLU A 127 -3.22 1.51 -16.89
N GLY A 128 -2.36 1.52 -17.91
CA GLY A 128 -1.64 0.31 -18.37
C GLY A 128 -2.51 -0.80 -18.96
N GLU A 129 -3.59 -0.42 -19.66
CA GLU A 129 -4.56 -1.35 -20.24
C GLU A 129 -3.91 -2.26 -21.32
N MET A 130 -4.21 -3.55 -21.26
CA MET A 130 -3.89 -4.54 -22.29
C MET A 130 -5.19 -5.07 -22.89
N TYR A 131 -5.17 -5.35 -24.20
CA TYR A 131 -6.30 -5.90 -24.93
C TYR A 131 -5.90 -7.18 -25.64
N TYR A 132 -6.88 -8.02 -25.94
CA TYR A 132 -6.76 -9.22 -26.75
C TYR A 132 -7.67 -9.14 -27.98
N ILE A 133 -7.23 -9.72 -29.10
CA ILE A 133 -8.03 -9.87 -30.33
C ILE A 133 -8.21 -11.38 -30.59
N PRO A 134 -9.34 -11.98 -30.15
CA PRO A 134 -9.55 -13.43 -30.22
C PRO A 134 -9.37 -14.03 -31.63
N ASP A 135 -9.99 -13.40 -32.64
CA ASP A 135 -9.94 -13.89 -34.03
C ASP A 135 -8.53 -13.86 -34.67
N LYS A 136 -7.58 -13.20 -34.00
CA LYS A 136 -6.21 -13.01 -34.47
C LYS A 136 -5.16 -13.64 -33.58
N ASN A 137 -5.53 -14.05 -32.36
CA ASN A 137 -4.62 -14.59 -31.37
C ASN A 137 -3.40 -13.67 -31.16
N VAL A 138 -3.70 -12.41 -30.82
CA VAL A 138 -2.72 -11.36 -30.55
C VAL A 138 -3.20 -10.53 -29.38
N PHE A 139 -2.25 -10.06 -28.58
CA PHE A 139 -2.51 -9.08 -27.54
C PHE A 139 -1.92 -7.73 -27.94
N VAL A 140 -2.46 -6.67 -27.34
CA VAL A 140 -2.26 -5.30 -27.76
C VAL A 140 -2.08 -4.44 -26.53
N VAL A 141 -1.03 -3.63 -26.53
CA VAL A 141 -0.87 -2.51 -25.61
C VAL A 141 -0.90 -1.21 -26.42
N TYR A 142 -1.26 -0.12 -25.78
CA TYR A 142 -1.31 1.17 -26.46
C TYR A 142 -0.53 2.24 -25.71
N MET A 143 -0.10 3.22 -26.50
CA MET A 143 0.45 4.47 -26.04
C MET A 143 -0.43 5.58 -26.57
N ARG A 144 -0.72 6.57 -25.73
CA ARG A 144 -1.32 7.82 -26.15
C ARG A 144 -0.36 8.96 -25.85
N LEU A 145 -0.07 9.74 -26.88
CA LEU A 145 0.58 11.04 -26.82
C LEU A 145 -0.40 12.08 -27.37
N ALA A 146 -0.23 13.35 -27.00
CA ALA A 146 -1.20 14.42 -27.25
C ALA A 146 -1.85 14.39 -28.65
N ASP A 147 -1.04 14.18 -29.70
CA ASP A 147 -1.44 14.16 -31.10
C ASP A 147 -1.24 12.79 -31.78
N HIS A 148 -0.81 11.76 -31.04
CA HIS A 148 -0.44 10.46 -31.58
C HIS A 148 -0.98 9.33 -30.70
N LYS A 149 -1.67 8.37 -31.32
CA LYS A 149 -2.07 7.12 -30.66
C LYS A 149 -1.39 5.97 -31.37
N GLU A 150 -0.71 5.13 -30.62
CA GLU A 150 -0.05 3.93 -31.11
C GLU A 150 -0.62 2.70 -30.42
N TYR A 151 -0.91 1.67 -31.21
CA TYR A 151 -1.14 0.32 -30.73
C TYR A 151 0.02 -0.56 -31.15
N LYS A 152 0.66 -1.23 -30.20
CA LYS A 152 1.65 -2.26 -30.47
C LYS A 152 1.00 -3.61 -30.32
N ILE A 153 1.10 -4.44 -31.35
CA ILE A 153 0.45 -5.75 -31.41
C ILE A 153 1.52 -6.82 -31.29
N TYR A 154 1.28 -7.74 -30.36
CA TYR A 154 2.19 -8.81 -29.97
C TYR A 154 1.53 -10.17 -30.12
N GLN A 155 2.35 -11.20 -30.19
CA GLN A 155 1.91 -12.58 -30.12
C GLN A 155 2.82 -13.34 -29.17
N LEU A 156 2.24 -14.21 -28.33
CA LEU A 156 2.98 -15.15 -27.51
C LEU A 156 3.12 -16.47 -28.30
N LYS A 157 4.36 -16.94 -28.44
CA LYS A 157 4.68 -18.28 -28.96
C LYS A 157 5.63 -18.94 -27.97
N ASP A 158 6.91 -19.02 -28.30
CA ASP A 158 7.98 -19.39 -27.35
C ASP A 158 8.44 -18.17 -26.54
N THR A 159 8.25 -16.97 -27.08
CA THR A 159 8.59 -15.68 -26.47
C THR A 159 7.60 -14.61 -26.93
N VAL A 160 7.55 -13.49 -26.23
CA VAL A 160 6.77 -12.30 -26.64
C VAL A 160 7.38 -11.65 -27.89
N GLU A 161 6.66 -11.69 -29.02
CA GLU A 161 7.09 -11.08 -30.28
C GLU A 161 6.19 -9.90 -30.69
N GLN A 162 6.77 -8.71 -30.85
CA GLN A 162 6.05 -7.61 -31.52
C GLN A 162 5.86 -7.94 -33.00
N ARG A 163 4.62 -7.84 -33.49
CA ARG A 163 4.26 -8.15 -34.88
C ARG A 163 4.21 -6.90 -35.74
N ILE A 164 3.52 -5.86 -35.26
CA ILE A 164 3.30 -4.58 -35.93
C ILE A 164 3.01 -3.49 -34.91
N SER A 165 3.16 -2.23 -35.33
CA SER A 165 2.56 -1.06 -34.69
C SER A 165 1.50 -0.45 -35.63
N ILE A 166 0.41 0.06 -35.06
CA ILE A 166 -0.61 0.82 -35.79
C ILE A 166 -0.71 2.20 -35.18
N HIS A 167 -0.63 3.23 -36.02
CA HIS A 167 -0.58 4.62 -35.60
C HIS A 167 -1.79 5.39 -36.10
N ARG A 168 -2.29 6.29 -35.25
CA ARG A 168 -3.18 7.40 -35.60
C ARG A 168 -2.51 8.71 -35.21
N GLN A 169 -2.21 9.55 -36.20
CA GLN A 169 -1.58 10.84 -35.99
C GLN A 169 -2.53 11.97 -36.40
N SER A 170 -2.59 13.00 -35.58
CA SER A 170 -3.36 14.21 -35.86
C SER A 170 -2.59 15.12 -36.82
N LEU A 171 -3.24 15.61 -37.88
CA LEU A 171 -2.69 16.51 -38.88
C LEU A 171 -3.44 17.84 -38.87
N ASP A 172 -2.73 18.95 -38.91
CA ASP A 172 -3.32 20.27 -39.14
C ASP A 172 -3.31 20.59 -40.63
N VAL A 173 -4.49 20.49 -41.24
CA VAL A 173 -4.67 20.70 -42.68
C VAL A 173 -5.34 22.05 -42.90
N GLN A 174 -4.81 22.86 -43.80
CA GLN A 174 -5.43 24.14 -44.15
C GLN A 174 -6.57 23.91 -45.14
N GLY A 175 -7.79 24.26 -44.74
CA GLY A 175 -8.97 24.23 -45.58
C GLY A 175 -8.96 25.31 -46.65
N ALA A 176 -9.85 25.16 -47.63
CA ALA A 176 -10.05 26.14 -48.70
C ALA A 176 -10.55 27.51 -48.19
N ASP A 177 -11.04 27.56 -46.94
CA ASP A 177 -11.44 28.78 -46.23
C ASP A 177 -10.26 29.50 -45.54
N GLY A 178 -9.05 28.97 -45.67
CA GLY A 178 -7.83 29.49 -45.05
C GLY A 178 -7.67 29.13 -43.57
N LYS A 179 -8.62 28.41 -42.96
CA LYS A 179 -8.56 27.95 -41.57
C LYS A 179 -7.92 26.57 -41.49
N TYR A 180 -7.31 26.26 -40.35
CA TYR A 180 -6.82 24.91 -40.07
C TYR A 180 -7.94 24.06 -39.49
N HIS A 181 -8.08 22.85 -40.02
CA HIS A 181 -8.92 21.80 -39.47
C HIS A 181 -8.07 20.55 -39.17
N ARG A 182 -8.51 19.79 -38.18
CA ARG A 182 -7.83 18.58 -37.72
C ARG A 182 -8.26 17.41 -38.58
N GLU A 183 -7.30 16.76 -39.23
CA GLU A 183 -7.48 15.46 -39.89
C GLU A 183 -6.66 14.39 -39.18
N TYR A 184 -6.87 13.12 -39.50
CA TYR A 184 -6.11 12.02 -38.93
C TYR A 184 -5.48 11.16 -40.04
N ALA A 185 -4.20 10.88 -39.89
CA ALA A 185 -3.48 9.90 -40.70
C ALA A 185 -3.38 8.58 -39.95
N TYR A 186 -3.56 7.48 -40.67
CA TYR A 186 -3.51 6.14 -40.11
C TYR A 186 -2.47 5.31 -40.85
N SER A 187 -1.65 4.58 -40.11
CA SER A 187 -0.60 3.76 -40.71
C SER A 187 -0.28 2.51 -39.90
N VAL A 188 0.34 1.54 -40.55
CA VAL A 188 0.86 0.31 -39.96
C VAL A 188 2.34 0.22 -40.27
N GLU A 189 3.13 -0.12 -39.27
CA GLU A 189 4.58 -0.30 -39.34
C GLU A 189 4.94 -1.70 -38.83
N LYS A 190 5.95 -2.34 -39.44
CA LYS A 190 6.56 -3.54 -38.88
C LYS A 190 7.75 -3.15 -38.00
N PRO A 191 8.11 -3.96 -36.99
CA PRO A 191 9.25 -3.65 -36.10
C PRO A 191 10.59 -3.46 -36.84
N ASP A 192 10.77 -4.09 -38.00
CA ASP A 192 11.98 -3.91 -38.83
C ASP A 192 11.92 -2.57 -39.58
N LYS A 193 12.79 -1.63 -39.17
CA LYS A 193 12.90 -0.26 -39.70
C LYS A 193 13.25 -0.18 -41.20
N ASN A 194 13.60 -1.31 -41.83
CA ASN A 194 13.85 -1.37 -43.27
C ASN A 194 12.58 -1.65 -44.09
N GLU A 195 11.45 -1.97 -43.46
CA GLU A 195 10.18 -2.16 -44.16
C GLU A 195 9.36 -0.86 -44.24
N SER A 196 8.66 -0.67 -45.36
CA SER A 196 7.87 0.53 -45.63
C SER A 196 6.61 0.60 -44.77
N THR A 197 6.39 1.74 -44.11
CA THR A 197 5.11 2.12 -43.49
C THR A 197 3.97 2.04 -44.49
N LYS A 198 2.87 1.37 -44.13
CA LYS A 198 1.68 1.24 -44.96
C LYS A 198 0.56 2.13 -44.44
N THR A 199 0.03 3.02 -45.28
CA THR A 199 -1.18 3.80 -44.96
C THR A 199 -2.42 2.90 -44.91
N ILE A 200 -3.28 3.13 -43.92
CA ILE A 200 -4.60 2.49 -43.80
C ILE A 200 -5.69 3.56 -43.74
N THR A 201 -6.94 3.14 -43.89
CA THR A 201 -8.11 4.01 -43.81
C THR A 201 -8.65 4.12 -42.38
N GLU A 202 -9.37 5.19 -42.07
CA GLU A 202 -10.12 5.33 -40.80
C GLU A 202 -11.08 4.15 -40.57
N LYS A 203 -11.69 3.63 -41.64
CA LYS A 203 -12.57 2.46 -41.55
C LYS A 203 -11.84 1.21 -41.07
N GLU A 204 -10.62 0.99 -41.53
CA GLU A 204 -9.77 -0.13 -41.09
C GLU A 204 -9.32 0.07 -39.63
N TRP A 205 -8.97 1.30 -39.25
CA TRP A 205 -8.67 1.66 -37.87
C TRP A 205 -9.86 1.39 -36.93
N ASN A 206 -11.05 1.89 -37.27
CA ASN A 206 -12.25 1.70 -36.45
C ASN A 206 -12.62 0.22 -36.33
N LYS A 207 -12.43 -0.56 -37.41
CA LYS A 207 -12.63 -2.01 -37.37
C LYS A 207 -11.64 -2.70 -36.42
N PHE A 208 -10.39 -2.23 -36.39
CA PHE A 208 -9.38 -2.72 -35.45
C PHE A 208 -9.76 -2.39 -33.99
N GLU A 209 -10.07 -1.13 -33.67
CA GLU A 209 -10.46 -0.73 -32.30
C GLU A 209 -11.72 -1.47 -31.82
N SER A 210 -12.69 -1.71 -32.72
CA SER A 210 -13.92 -2.44 -32.37
C SER A 210 -13.69 -3.93 -32.06
N ALA A 211 -12.51 -4.47 -32.39
CA ALA A 211 -12.16 -5.88 -32.15
C ALA A 211 -11.36 -6.08 -30.86
N LEU A 212 -10.97 -5.00 -30.17
CA LEU A 212 -10.23 -5.06 -28.92
C LEU A 212 -11.14 -5.52 -27.78
N VAL A 213 -10.71 -6.55 -27.06
CA VAL A 213 -11.31 -7.00 -25.81
C VAL A 213 -10.34 -6.69 -24.69
N GLU A 214 -10.74 -5.90 -23.70
CA GLU A 214 -9.88 -5.56 -22.57
C GLU A 214 -9.59 -6.80 -21.71
N ILE A 215 -8.33 -6.95 -21.31
CA ILE A 215 -7.91 -7.95 -20.32
C ILE A 215 -8.01 -7.27 -18.95
N PRO A 216 -8.87 -7.77 -18.04
CA PRO A 216 -9.00 -7.19 -16.72
C PRO A 216 -7.74 -7.46 -15.90
N PHE A 217 -7.25 -6.42 -15.22
CA PHE A 217 -6.17 -6.51 -14.25
C PHE A 217 -6.70 -6.22 -12.85
N TYR A 218 -6.11 -6.89 -11.87
CA TYR A 218 -6.51 -6.84 -10.47
C TYR A 218 -5.29 -6.49 -9.62
N ASP A 219 -5.53 -5.81 -8.51
CA ASP A 219 -4.46 -5.40 -7.60
C ASP A 219 -3.68 -6.61 -7.09
N TYR A 220 -2.35 -6.53 -7.14
CA TYR A 220 -1.47 -7.55 -6.60
C TYR A 220 -0.82 -7.05 -5.32
N THR A 221 -1.11 -7.71 -4.20
CA THR A 221 -0.33 -7.54 -2.97
C THR A 221 0.98 -8.29 -3.10
N VAL A 222 2.05 -7.55 -3.43
CA VAL A 222 3.39 -8.14 -3.57
C VAL A 222 3.80 -8.84 -2.28
N LYS A 223 4.23 -10.10 -2.43
CA LYS A 223 4.77 -10.94 -1.36
C LYS A 223 6.26 -11.13 -1.58
N ALA A 224 7.00 -11.29 -0.49
CA ALA A 224 8.44 -11.59 -0.49
C ALA A 224 8.71 -12.72 0.50
N ASP A 225 9.80 -13.46 0.31
CA ASP A 225 10.26 -14.41 1.32
C ASP A 225 10.84 -13.65 2.52
N THR A 226 10.09 -13.65 3.62
CA THR A 226 10.46 -13.00 4.88
C THR A 226 11.02 -13.99 5.91
N GLN A 227 11.23 -15.26 5.52
CA GLN A 227 11.84 -16.28 6.37
C GLN A 227 13.36 -16.29 6.22
N PHE A 228 14.02 -15.37 6.91
CA PHE A 228 15.48 -15.28 6.88
C PHE A 228 16.17 -16.48 7.57
N SER A 229 17.16 -17.05 6.88
CA SER A 229 18.06 -18.08 7.42
C SER A 229 18.93 -17.55 8.58
N GLU A 230 19.50 -18.47 9.36
CA GLU A 230 20.42 -18.12 10.45
C GLU A 230 21.62 -17.29 9.96
N GLU A 231 22.17 -17.60 8.77
CA GLU A 231 23.25 -16.84 8.18
C GLU A 231 22.83 -15.41 7.80
N GLN A 232 21.62 -15.24 7.26
CA GLN A 232 21.06 -13.93 6.92
C GLN A 232 20.80 -13.09 8.16
N ILE A 233 20.21 -13.68 9.21
CA ILE A 233 20.00 -13.01 10.51
C ILE A 233 21.35 -12.60 11.11
N ALA A 234 22.37 -13.45 11.04
CA ALA A 234 23.72 -13.11 11.52
C ALA A 234 24.35 -11.95 10.74
N ALA A 235 24.13 -11.87 9.43
CA ALA A 235 24.59 -10.75 8.61
C ALA A 235 23.89 -9.44 8.99
N LEU A 236 22.56 -9.46 9.14
CA LEU A 236 21.76 -8.31 9.58
C LEU A 236 22.16 -7.83 10.97
N LYS A 237 22.31 -8.77 11.91
CA LYS A 237 22.79 -8.52 13.27
C LYS A 237 24.11 -7.75 13.28
N LYS A 238 25.06 -8.19 12.45
CA LYS A 238 26.35 -7.52 12.28
C LYS A 238 26.22 -6.12 11.66
N SER A 239 25.40 -5.97 10.62
CA SER A 239 25.15 -4.69 9.96
C SER A 239 24.52 -3.65 10.90
N LEU A 240 23.64 -4.10 11.80
CA LEU A 240 22.99 -3.28 12.82
C LEU A 240 23.81 -3.09 14.10
N GLY A 241 24.99 -3.71 14.20
CA GLY A 241 25.93 -3.54 15.31
C GLY A 241 25.53 -4.28 16.61
N VAL A 242 24.64 -5.27 16.53
CA VAL A 242 24.26 -6.08 17.69
C VAL A 242 25.40 -7.06 18.02
N PRO A 243 25.89 -7.13 19.27
CA PRO A 243 26.99 -8.00 19.68
C PRO A 243 26.77 -9.50 19.39
N ASP A 244 27.79 -10.20 18.91
CA ASP A 244 27.73 -11.61 18.47
C ASP A 244 27.22 -12.56 19.55
N GLU A 245 27.46 -12.26 20.83
CA GLU A 245 27.02 -13.04 21.98
C GLU A 245 25.51 -12.98 22.27
N ILE A 246 24.79 -11.98 21.76
CA ILE A 246 23.35 -11.83 22.02
C ILE A 246 22.56 -12.73 21.08
N THR A 247 21.83 -13.71 21.61
CA THR A 247 20.86 -14.46 20.80
C THR A 247 19.71 -13.54 20.39
N VAL A 248 19.35 -13.56 19.10
CA VAL A 248 18.26 -12.74 18.57
C VAL A 248 17.22 -13.60 17.86
N SER A 249 15.96 -13.19 17.94
CA SER A 249 14.94 -13.53 16.95
C SER A 249 14.80 -12.39 15.94
N CYS A 250 14.37 -12.73 14.73
CA CYS A 250 14.07 -11.75 13.69
C CYS A 250 12.58 -11.80 13.40
N GLU A 251 11.93 -10.65 13.38
CA GLU A 251 10.56 -10.50 12.92
C GLU A 251 10.56 -9.56 11.72
N ALA A 252 9.82 -9.94 10.68
CA ALA A 252 9.71 -9.20 9.43
C ALA A 252 8.23 -8.93 9.14
N GLY A 253 7.94 -7.73 8.65
CA GLY A 253 6.60 -7.31 8.24
C GLY A 253 6.28 -7.68 6.79
N GLU A 254 5.09 -7.28 6.35
CA GLU A 254 4.71 -7.39 4.94
C GLU A 254 5.51 -6.41 4.06
N PRO A 255 5.78 -6.76 2.78
CA PRO A 255 6.42 -5.84 1.84
C PRO A 255 5.61 -4.56 1.63
N PHE A 256 6.30 -3.44 1.46
CA PHE A 256 5.70 -2.17 1.05
C PHE A 256 6.58 -1.47 0.01
N TYR A 257 5.94 -0.72 -0.90
CA TYR A 257 6.66 -0.01 -1.94
C TYR A 257 7.16 1.36 -1.47
N TRP A 258 8.48 1.58 -1.54
CA TRP A 258 9.10 2.86 -1.24
C TRP A 258 9.27 3.69 -2.51
N GLU A 259 8.29 4.56 -2.78
CA GLU A 259 8.21 5.41 -3.98
C GLU A 259 9.51 6.18 -4.29
N ALA A 260 10.17 6.74 -3.27
CA ALA A 260 11.37 7.55 -3.50
C ALA A 260 12.61 6.71 -3.85
N GLY A 261 12.63 5.43 -3.47
CA GLY A 261 13.67 4.46 -3.83
C GLY A 261 13.32 3.60 -5.03
N GLY A 262 12.06 3.64 -5.48
CA GLY A 262 11.56 2.83 -6.59
C GLY A 262 11.74 1.33 -6.35
N ARG A 263 11.50 0.87 -5.11
CA ARG A 263 11.73 -0.52 -4.70
C ARG A 263 10.80 -0.97 -3.60
N TRP A 264 10.56 -2.27 -3.51
CA TRP A 264 9.88 -2.90 -2.38
C TRP A 264 10.84 -3.12 -1.21
N LEU A 265 10.38 -2.78 0.00
CA LEU A 265 11.12 -2.98 1.25
C LEU A 265 10.31 -3.83 2.22
N VAL A 266 11.01 -4.45 3.16
CA VAL A 266 10.43 -5.16 4.31
C VAL A 266 10.94 -4.51 5.60
N SER A 267 10.03 -4.16 6.50
CA SER A 267 10.40 -3.74 7.86
C SER A 267 10.82 -4.95 8.67
N MET A 268 11.98 -4.89 9.32
CA MET A 268 12.47 -5.97 10.17
C MET A 268 13.03 -5.47 11.50
N GLY A 269 12.79 -6.26 12.55
CA GLY A 269 13.29 -6.04 13.90
C GLY A 269 14.00 -7.26 14.45
N LEU A 270 15.08 -7.02 15.18
CA LEU A 270 15.82 -8.00 15.96
C LEU A 270 15.46 -7.84 17.44
N TYR A 271 15.07 -8.95 18.07
CA TYR A 271 14.61 -8.98 19.46
C TYR A 271 15.43 -9.96 20.28
N ASP A 272 15.56 -9.71 21.59
CA ASP A 272 16.16 -10.67 22.51
C ASP A 272 15.19 -11.78 22.93
N GLU A 273 15.65 -12.70 23.77
CA GLU A 273 14.84 -13.80 24.31
C GLU A 273 13.61 -13.36 25.14
N ASN A 274 13.58 -12.11 25.58
CA ASN A 274 12.48 -11.53 26.35
C ASN A 274 11.53 -10.69 25.48
N GLY A 275 11.78 -10.61 24.17
CA GLY A 275 10.99 -9.80 23.23
C GLY A 275 11.35 -8.31 23.25
N ILE A 276 12.51 -7.92 23.78
CA ILE A 276 12.97 -6.53 23.79
C ILE A 276 13.58 -6.19 22.43
N PHE A 277 13.16 -5.07 21.85
CA PHE A 277 13.69 -4.60 20.56
C PHE A 277 15.15 -4.14 20.70
N LEU A 278 16.04 -4.78 19.96
CA LEU A 278 17.48 -4.50 19.99
C LEU A 278 17.92 -3.56 18.87
N ALA A 279 17.44 -3.83 17.66
CA ALA A 279 17.78 -3.08 16.46
C ALA A 279 16.80 -3.43 15.32
N GLY A 280 16.74 -2.62 14.28
CA GLY A 280 15.88 -2.88 13.13
C GLY A 280 16.11 -1.90 11.99
N ALA A 281 15.53 -2.20 10.83
CA ALA A 281 15.55 -1.35 9.65
C ALA A 281 14.45 -1.76 8.67
N GLU A 282 14.14 -0.87 7.74
CA GLU A 282 13.52 -1.22 6.46
C GLU A 282 14.63 -1.69 5.51
N ILE A 283 14.50 -2.90 4.98
CA ILE A 283 15.52 -3.55 4.15
C ILE A 283 14.99 -3.97 2.80
N ASP A 284 15.91 -4.12 1.85
CA ASP A 284 15.69 -4.90 0.64
C ASP A 284 15.74 -6.40 1.00
N PRO A 285 14.65 -7.18 0.78
CA PRO A 285 14.57 -8.55 1.28
C PRO A 285 15.46 -9.55 0.51
N ASP A 286 15.84 -9.25 -0.73
CA ASP A 286 16.70 -10.12 -1.55
C ASP A 286 18.19 -9.91 -1.21
N THR A 287 18.60 -8.65 -1.05
CA THR A 287 20.00 -8.29 -0.80
C THR A 287 20.35 -8.10 0.67
N LEU A 288 19.34 -7.90 1.53
CA LEU A 288 19.46 -7.53 2.94
C LEU A 288 20.14 -6.17 3.18
N GLU A 289 20.20 -5.32 2.15
CA GLU A 289 20.73 -3.97 2.28
C GLU A 289 19.82 -3.13 3.20
N LEU A 290 20.45 -2.38 4.12
CA LEU A 290 19.74 -1.48 5.02
C LEU A 290 19.40 -0.18 4.28
N GLU A 291 18.13 0.09 4.11
CA GLU A 291 17.67 1.21 3.28
C GLU A 291 17.19 2.38 4.13
N ARG A 292 16.33 2.11 5.11
CA ARG A 292 15.59 3.16 5.82
C ARG A 292 15.24 2.80 7.26
N GLU A 293 14.83 3.84 8.01
CA GLU A 293 14.44 3.77 9.42
C GLU A 293 15.42 2.93 10.25
N ILE A 294 16.72 3.12 9.98
CA ILE A 294 17.78 2.30 10.56
C ILE A 294 17.91 2.66 12.03
N ALA A 295 17.49 1.74 12.89
CA ALA A 295 17.66 1.78 14.33
C ALA A 295 18.80 0.82 14.71
N PRO A 296 20.06 1.31 14.75
CA PRO A 296 21.19 0.47 15.12
C PRO A 296 21.12 0.09 16.60
N TYR A 297 21.81 -0.98 16.96
CA TYR A 297 21.95 -1.40 18.35
C TYR A 297 22.50 -0.26 19.22
N ASN A 298 21.76 0.08 20.27
CA ASN A 298 22.14 1.12 21.21
C ASN A 298 21.80 0.70 22.63
N VAL A 299 22.84 0.39 23.41
CA VAL A 299 22.71 -0.06 24.80
C VAL A 299 21.97 0.93 25.68
N ASP A 300 22.13 2.24 25.46
CA ASP A 300 21.45 3.27 26.24
C ASP A 300 19.96 3.35 25.89
N ALA A 301 19.62 3.17 24.61
CA ALA A 301 18.22 3.13 24.16
C ALA A 301 17.51 1.87 24.68
N ILE A 302 18.19 0.72 24.67
CA ILE A 302 17.68 -0.55 25.20
C ILE A 302 17.58 -0.48 26.73
N ALA A 303 18.55 0.11 27.40
CA ALA A 303 18.47 0.38 28.84
C ALA A 303 17.31 1.33 29.15
N GLY A 304 16.93 2.24 28.24
CA GLY A 304 15.73 3.06 28.29
C GLY A 304 14.41 2.35 27.98
N GLN A 305 14.46 1.16 27.36
CA GLN A 305 13.30 0.25 27.22
C GLN A 305 13.17 -0.69 28.44
N ASN A 306 14.30 -0.97 29.10
CA ASN A 306 14.39 -1.63 30.41
C ASN A 306 14.17 -0.68 31.59
N GLU A 307 14.37 0.63 31.39
CA GLU A 307 13.67 1.65 32.17
C GLU A 307 12.20 1.40 31.86
N PRO A 308 11.38 1.10 32.86
CA PRO A 308 10.02 0.73 32.58
C PRO A 308 9.37 1.83 31.73
N ALA A 309 8.67 1.46 30.66
CA ALA A 309 7.39 2.10 30.40
C ALA A 309 6.59 1.95 31.70
N GLN A 310 6.76 2.90 32.62
CA GLN A 310 6.18 2.96 33.96
C GLN A 310 5.65 1.62 34.49
N GLN A 311 6.53 0.79 35.07
CA GLN A 311 6.12 -0.21 36.06
C GLN A 311 5.66 0.55 37.30
N SER A 312 4.43 1.06 37.20
CA SER A 312 3.53 1.37 38.30
C SER A 312 2.35 2.03 37.60
N ALA A 313 1.23 1.34 37.50
CA ALA A 313 0.50 1.21 38.74
C ALA A 313 -0.24 -0.14 38.82
N THR A 314 0.37 -1.14 39.45
CA THR A 314 -0.43 -2.08 40.27
C THR A 314 -0.63 -1.50 41.68
N THR A 315 0.08 -0.41 42.00
CA THR A 315 -0.07 0.34 43.24
C THR A 315 -1.09 1.46 43.06
N PRO A 316 -2.07 1.59 43.96
CA PRO A 316 -3.02 2.69 43.94
C PRO A 316 -2.37 4.07 43.93
N PHE A 317 -3.00 5.03 43.25
CA PHE A 317 -2.47 6.39 43.10
C PHE A 317 -3.57 7.44 43.01
N TYR A 318 -3.19 8.72 43.11
CA TYR A 318 -4.04 9.85 42.72
C TYR A 318 -3.67 10.30 41.31
N GLY A 319 -4.65 10.29 40.41
CA GLY A 319 -4.49 10.80 39.04
C GLY A 319 -5.22 12.13 38.86
N ILE A 320 -4.71 12.98 37.95
CA ILE A 320 -5.45 14.11 37.40
C ILE A 320 -6.11 13.63 36.11
N TRP A 321 -7.41 13.37 36.11
CA TRP A 321 -8.10 12.75 34.97
C TRP A 321 -8.53 13.80 33.96
N CYS A 322 -8.15 13.63 32.70
CA CYS A 322 -8.33 14.62 31.64
C CYS A 322 -9.16 14.11 30.46
N TYR A 323 -9.34 12.80 30.32
CA TYR A 323 -10.14 12.20 29.26
C TYR A 323 -10.75 10.87 29.72
N GLY A 324 -11.88 10.51 29.13
CA GLY A 324 -12.48 9.18 29.25
C GLY A 324 -13.29 8.85 28.00
N GLY A 325 -12.93 7.75 27.33
CA GLY A 325 -13.56 7.33 26.08
C GLY A 325 -13.64 5.81 25.95
N LYS A 326 -14.32 5.32 24.90
CA LYS A 326 -14.43 3.88 24.62
C LYS A 326 -13.39 3.37 23.62
N SER A 327 -12.72 4.27 22.90
CA SER A 327 -11.65 3.96 21.96
C SER A 327 -10.30 4.10 22.65
N GLU A 328 -9.46 3.06 22.51
CA GLU A 328 -8.07 3.07 22.98
C GLU A 328 -7.23 4.03 22.16
N GLU A 329 -7.37 3.97 20.84
CA GLU A 329 -6.67 4.84 19.88
C GLU A 329 -6.94 6.33 20.15
N ASP A 330 -8.19 6.71 20.46
CA ASP A 330 -8.53 8.11 20.79
C ASP A 330 -7.88 8.55 22.11
N ALA A 331 -7.83 7.65 23.10
CA ALA A 331 -7.21 7.92 24.39
C ALA A 331 -5.69 8.06 24.25
N ASP A 332 -5.06 7.23 23.41
CA ASP A 332 -3.63 7.31 23.10
C ASP A 332 -3.27 8.58 22.34
N ALA A 333 -4.04 8.94 21.30
CA ALA A 333 -3.86 10.19 20.59
C ALA A 333 -3.99 11.40 21.53
N TYR A 334 -4.97 11.36 22.45
CA TYR A 334 -5.13 12.40 23.47
C TYR A 334 -3.93 12.46 24.42
N ALA A 335 -3.46 11.31 24.92
CA ALA A 335 -2.29 11.23 25.79
C ALA A 335 -1.02 11.73 25.09
N GLN A 336 -0.81 11.39 23.81
CA GLN A 336 0.31 11.90 23.01
C GLN A 336 0.27 13.43 22.86
N SER A 337 -0.91 14.03 22.69
CA SER A 337 -1.05 15.49 22.63
C SER A 337 -0.66 16.18 23.95
N MET A 338 -0.99 15.55 25.08
CA MET A 338 -0.60 16.02 26.42
C MET A 338 0.91 15.88 26.63
N ARG A 339 1.50 14.74 26.24
CA ARG A 339 2.95 14.52 26.33
C ARG A 339 3.73 15.52 25.50
N SER A 340 3.26 15.83 24.29
CA SER A 340 3.83 16.86 23.42
C SER A 340 3.76 18.26 24.03
N SER A 341 2.83 18.47 24.96
CA SER A 341 2.67 19.72 25.72
C SER A 341 3.41 19.71 27.07
N GLY A 342 4.23 18.68 27.33
CA GLY A 342 5.11 18.57 28.50
C GLY A 342 4.49 17.89 29.72
N TYR A 343 3.34 17.24 29.59
CA TYR A 343 2.71 16.49 30.69
C TYR A 343 3.13 15.02 30.70
N ASP A 344 3.29 14.43 31.90
CA ASP A 344 3.46 12.98 32.07
C ASP A 344 2.13 12.24 31.92
N ALA A 345 1.58 12.21 30.70
CA ALA A 345 0.25 11.65 30.47
C ALA A 345 0.27 10.12 30.29
N GLN A 346 -0.73 9.43 30.83
CA GLN A 346 -0.86 7.96 30.78
C GLN A 346 -2.30 7.51 30.57
N VAL A 347 -2.49 6.37 29.91
CA VAL A 347 -3.80 5.74 29.63
C VAL A 347 -4.01 4.58 30.59
N PHE A 348 -5.21 4.48 31.17
CA PHE A 348 -5.62 3.38 32.04
C PHE A 348 -6.98 2.83 31.61
N VAL A 349 -7.17 1.52 31.74
CA VAL A 349 -8.47 0.88 31.58
C VAL A 349 -9.21 0.94 32.91
N THR A 350 -10.43 1.47 32.91
CA THR A 350 -11.17 1.71 34.16
C THR A 350 -11.52 0.45 34.94
N THR A 351 -11.70 -0.69 34.27
CA THR A 351 -12.05 -1.96 34.92
C THR A 351 -10.91 -2.59 35.71
N ASP A 352 -9.69 -2.14 35.48
CA ASP A 352 -8.50 -2.66 36.16
C ASP A 352 -8.35 -2.03 37.56
N TRP A 353 -9.29 -1.14 37.96
CA TRP A 353 -9.19 -0.30 39.14
C TRP A 353 -10.52 -0.19 39.90
N SER A 354 -10.47 -0.44 41.22
CA SER A 354 -11.69 -0.58 42.03
C SER A 354 -12.50 0.70 42.25
N ASN A 355 -11.91 1.88 42.03
CA ASN A 355 -12.55 3.19 42.27
C ASN A 355 -12.75 3.99 40.97
N LEU A 356 -12.43 3.41 39.81
CA LEU A 356 -12.75 3.98 38.51
C LEU A 356 -14.15 3.54 38.04
N ASN A 357 -14.44 3.73 36.75
CA ASN A 357 -15.75 3.43 36.18
C ASN A 357 -15.97 1.91 36.09
N PRO A 358 -17.10 1.36 36.57
CA PRO A 358 -17.41 -0.07 36.44
C PRO A 358 -17.59 -0.55 34.99
N GLU A 359 -17.90 0.35 34.05
CA GLU A 359 -17.87 0.04 32.62
C GLU A 359 -16.46 0.24 32.05
N LYS A 360 -16.07 -0.55 31.05
CA LYS A 360 -14.77 -0.42 30.38
C LYS A 360 -14.69 0.89 29.58
N PHE A 361 -13.80 1.77 30.03
CA PHE A 361 -13.38 2.99 29.37
C PHE A 361 -11.85 3.06 29.41
N TYR A 362 -11.27 3.79 28.46
CA TYR A 362 -9.89 4.23 28.46
C TYR A 362 -9.85 5.66 28.97
N VAL A 363 -9.16 5.87 30.09
CA VAL A 363 -9.05 7.18 30.75
C VAL A 363 -7.62 7.68 30.71
N VAL A 364 -7.44 8.98 30.47
CA VAL A 364 -6.12 9.61 30.41
C VAL A 364 -5.91 10.42 31.68
N THR A 365 -4.76 10.24 32.31
CA THR A 365 -4.32 11.07 33.43
C THR A 365 -3.15 11.98 33.06
N ALA A 366 -3.06 13.18 33.66
CA ALA A 366 -1.96 14.12 33.56
C ALA A 366 -1.02 13.98 34.78
N GLY A 367 -0.35 12.83 34.85
CA GLY A 367 0.56 12.47 35.93
C GLY A 367 -0.07 11.62 37.03
N ILE A 368 0.80 10.91 37.75
CA ILE A 368 0.48 9.98 38.84
C ILE A 368 1.13 10.47 40.13
N TYR A 369 0.36 10.56 41.20
CA TYR A 369 0.79 11.15 42.46
C TYR A 369 0.51 10.20 43.63
N GLN A 370 1.39 10.21 44.63
CA GLN A 370 1.24 9.35 45.83
C GLN A 370 0.22 9.92 46.82
N SER A 371 -0.11 11.21 46.70
CA SER A 371 -1.08 11.87 47.56
C SER A 371 -2.02 12.82 46.80
N GLU A 372 -3.22 12.98 47.35
CA GLU A 372 -4.21 13.93 46.84
C GLU A 372 -3.69 15.38 46.83
N SER A 373 -2.85 15.73 47.82
CA SER A 373 -2.28 17.08 47.95
C SER A 373 -1.31 17.38 46.81
N GLU A 374 -0.48 16.43 46.41
CA GLU A 374 0.45 16.58 45.28
C GLU A 374 -0.31 16.71 43.97
N ALA A 375 -1.32 15.87 43.75
CA ALA A 375 -2.16 15.95 42.56
C ALA A 375 -2.90 17.29 42.47
N ASN A 376 -3.43 17.80 43.59
CA ASN A 376 -4.09 19.10 43.61
C ASN A 376 -3.13 20.28 43.37
N ALA A 377 -1.87 20.16 43.78
CA ALA A 377 -0.85 21.18 43.51
C ALA A 377 -0.56 21.31 42.00
N ALA A 378 -0.66 20.22 41.24
CA ALA A 378 -0.45 20.19 39.79
C ALA A 378 -1.74 20.43 38.97
N LEU A 379 -2.93 20.33 39.59
CA LEU A 379 -4.23 20.43 38.92
C LEU A 379 -4.41 21.70 38.09
N ALA A 380 -4.00 22.87 38.62
CA ALA A 380 -4.16 24.14 37.91
C ALA A 380 -3.41 24.18 36.58
N SER A 381 -2.26 23.50 36.48
CA SER A 381 -1.52 23.37 35.23
C SER A 381 -2.30 22.49 34.26
N ALA A 382 -2.73 21.30 34.68
CA ALA A 382 -3.51 20.41 33.84
C ALA A 382 -4.83 21.05 33.35
N GLN A 383 -5.49 21.87 34.18
CA GLN A 383 -6.69 22.61 33.82
C GLN A 383 -6.49 23.67 32.72
N SER A 384 -5.25 24.13 32.52
CA SER A 384 -4.93 24.99 31.37
C SER A 384 -4.97 24.25 30.03
N PHE A 385 -4.80 22.92 30.05
CA PHE A 385 -4.88 22.05 28.87
C PHE A 385 -6.24 21.35 28.76
N CYS A 386 -6.74 20.79 29.86
CA CYS A 386 -8.03 20.14 29.98
C CYS A 386 -8.87 20.82 31.07
N ALA A 387 -9.74 21.75 30.67
CA ALA A 387 -10.50 22.60 31.60
C ALA A 387 -11.31 21.82 32.64
N ASP A 388 -11.80 20.62 32.27
CA ASP A 388 -12.63 19.76 33.13
C ASP A 388 -11.79 18.74 33.92
N ALA A 389 -10.46 18.88 33.93
CA ALA A 389 -9.59 17.99 34.67
C ALA A 389 -9.90 18.00 36.17
N TYR A 390 -9.83 16.83 36.80
CA TYR A 390 -10.09 16.66 38.23
C TYR A 390 -9.17 15.60 38.85
N VAL A 391 -8.88 15.78 40.13
CA VAL A 391 -8.11 14.80 40.92
C VAL A 391 -9.02 13.69 41.41
N LYS A 392 -8.63 12.43 41.24
CA LYS A 392 -9.31 11.29 41.86
C LYS A 392 -8.36 10.12 42.09
N TYR A 393 -8.56 9.42 43.21
CA TYR A 393 -7.87 8.19 43.55
C TYR A 393 -8.28 7.04 42.62
N SER A 394 -7.32 6.32 42.04
CA SER A 394 -7.54 5.20 41.12
C SER A 394 -8.28 4.04 41.80
N GLY A 395 -8.01 3.79 43.08
CA GLY A 395 -8.48 2.59 43.78
C GLY A 395 -7.42 1.49 43.78
N ASP A 396 -7.82 0.31 44.23
CA ASP A 396 -6.97 -0.87 44.21
C ASP A 396 -6.93 -1.47 42.80
N PHE A 397 -5.75 -1.90 42.37
CA PHE A 397 -5.58 -2.59 41.10
C PHE A 397 -6.25 -3.97 41.16
N GLN A 398 -7.04 -4.30 40.16
CA GLN A 398 -7.89 -5.49 40.12
C GLN A 398 -7.41 -6.55 39.11
N GLY A 399 -6.62 -6.16 38.11
CA GLY A 399 -6.08 -7.08 37.10
C GLY A 399 -7.03 -7.34 35.95
#